data_AF-A0A261WKX1-F1
#
_entry.id   AF-A0A261WKX1-F1
#
_cell.length_a   1.000
_cell.length_b   1.000
_cell.length_c   1.000
_cell.angle_alpha   90.00
_cell.angle_beta   90.00
_cell.angle_gamma   90.00
#
_symmetry.space_group_name_H-M   'P 1'
#
loop_
_entity.id
_entity.type
_entity.pdbx_description
1 polymer ?
#
loop_
_entity_poly.entity_id
_entity_poly.type
_entity_poly.pdbx_seq_one_letter_code
_entity_poly.pdbx_strand_id
1 'polypeptide(L)'
;RSRRYGDLKHALVPAQSIAEGGRLAVPLRPEEWLADRQARLDMRLRELGRAARAGTIPGGSIENGVLHIEKLEAAAPTGAEDLVLDLYKQIPPTRITDLLLEVDAATGFTEAFTHLRTGAPCADRIGLMNVILAEGINLGLRKMADATNTHTFWELIRIGRWHVEGEAYDRALAMVVEAQAALPMARFWGMGTSASSDGQFFVATEQGEAMNLVNAKYGNTPGLKAYSHVSEPICA
;
A
#
# COMPACT_ATOMS: atom_id res chain seq x y z
N ARG A 1 15.43 -9.82 -7.19
CA ARG A 1 15.33 -9.11 -5.88
C ARG A 1 14.59 -7.81 -6.09
N SER A 2 13.37 -7.74 -5.58
CA SER A 2 12.36 -6.68 -5.76
C SER A 2 12.90 -5.31 -5.30
N ARG A 3 13.44 -4.52 -6.25
CA ARG A 3 13.78 -3.11 -6.03
C ARG A 3 12.59 -2.17 -6.26
N ARG A 4 11.50 -2.70 -6.84
CA ARG A 4 10.31 -1.91 -7.20
C ARG A 4 9.46 -1.51 -6.01
N TYR A 5 9.47 -2.32 -4.95
CA TYR A 5 8.57 -2.17 -3.81
C TYR A 5 9.30 -2.00 -2.46
N GLY A 6 10.62 -1.86 -2.46
CA GLY A 6 11.40 -1.57 -1.24
C GLY A 6 11.49 -0.06 -0.96
N ASP A 7 12.10 0.33 0.17
CA ASP A 7 12.28 1.74 0.53
C ASP A 7 12.92 2.53 -0.63
N LEU A 8 12.19 3.57 -1.08
CA LEU A 8 12.57 4.48 -2.15
C LEU A 8 13.96 5.09 -1.93
N LYS A 9 14.39 5.26 -0.68
CA LYS A 9 15.74 5.76 -0.34
C LYS A 9 16.86 4.90 -0.90
N HIS A 10 16.64 3.58 -1.01
CA HIS A 10 17.60 2.64 -1.60
C HIS A 10 17.50 2.55 -3.14
N ALA A 11 16.50 3.20 -3.73
CA ALA A 11 16.28 3.30 -5.18
C ALA A 11 16.65 4.68 -5.75
N LEU A 12 17.17 5.60 -4.93
CA LEU A 12 17.59 6.92 -5.38
C LEU A 12 18.83 6.80 -6.28
N VAL A 13 18.65 7.14 -7.55
CA VAL A 13 19.73 7.22 -8.53
C VAL A 13 20.37 8.60 -8.44
N PRO A 14 21.72 8.72 -8.41
CA PRO A 14 22.39 10.01 -8.48
C PRO A 14 21.93 10.79 -9.71
N ALA A 15 21.64 12.08 -9.56
CA ALA A 15 21.10 12.92 -10.65
C ALA A 15 21.99 12.90 -11.92
N GLN A 16 23.31 12.78 -11.74
CA GLN A 16 24.28 12.68 -12.82
C GLN A 16 24.09 11.40 -13.66
N SER A 17 23.75 10.27 -13.04
CA SER A 17 23.52 9.00 -13.74
C SER A 17 22.23 8.98 -14.57
N ILE A 18 21.27 9.87 -14.28
CA ILE A 18 20.05 10.01 -15.06
C ILE A 18 20.34 10.76 -16.37
N ALA A 19 21.20 11.78 -16.34
CA ALA A 19 21.57 12.58 -17.50
C ALA A 19 22.33 11.77 -18.57
N GLU A 20 23.07 10.73 -18.16
CA GLU A 20 23.93 9.94 -19.05
C GLU A 20 23.24 8.71 -19.67
N GLY A 21 22.05 8.31 -19.20
CA GLY A 21 21.41 7.10 -19.74
C GLY A 21 19.97 6.80 -19.35
N GLY A 22 19.28 7.66 -18.58
CA GLY A 22 17.93 7.40 -18.11
C GLY A 22 16.84 8.02 -18.99
N ARG A 23 15.99 7.20 -19.63
CA ARG A 23 14.68 7.67 -20.12
C ARG A 23 13.71 7.79 -18.94
N LEU A 24 13.55 8.99 -18.41
CA LEU A 24 12.43 9.29 -17.52
C LEU A 24 11.13 9.37 -18.34
N ALA A 25 10.01 8.98 -17.72
CA ALA A 25 8.67 9.22 -18.28
C ALA A 25 8.28 10.72 -18.27
N VAL A 26 9.12 11.56 -17.68
CA VAL A 26 8.94 13.01 -17.52
C VAL A 26 10.20 13.75 -18.01
N PRO A 27 10.09 15.02 -18.44
CA PRO A 27 11.24 15.83 -18.84
C PRO A 27 12.30 15.93 -17.74
N LEU A 28 13.58 15.97 -18.12
CA LEU A 28 14.71 16.16 -17.20
C LEU A 28 14.75 17.56 -16.59
N ARG A 29 14.18 18.53 -17.29
CA ARG A 29 14.09 19.93 -16.86
C ARG A 29 12.76 20.15 -16.13
N PRO A 30 12.78 20.43 -14.82
CA PRO A 30 11.57 20.65 -14.04
C PRO A 30 10.68 21.76 -14.61
N GLU A 31 11.28 22.79 -15.19
CA GLU A 31 10.57 23.95 -15.74
C GLU A 31 9.70 23.57 -16.93
N GLU A 32 10.21 22.69 -17.82
CA GLU A 32 9.47 22.19 -18.98
C GLU A 32 8.28 21.34 -18.54
N TRP A 33 8.47 20.50 -17.51
CA TRP A 33 7.40 19.70 -16.94
C TRP A 33 6.34 20.56 -16.26
N LEU A 34 6.74 21.52 -15.44
CA LEU A 34 5.82 22.43 -14.75
C LEU A 34 5.01 23.26 -15.74
N ALA A 35 5.63 23.77 -16.80
CA ALA A 35 4.94 24.51 -17.84
C ALA A 35 3.89 23.65 -18.57
N ASP A 36 4.23 22.41 -18.95
CA ASP A 36 3.27 21.47 -19.55
C ASP A 36 2.11 21.16 -18.60
N ARG A 37 2.40 20.89 -17.31
CA ARG A 37 1.38 20.59 -16.31
C ARG A 37 0.47 21.77 -16.03
N GLN A 38 1.02 22.98 -15.97
CA GLN A 38 0.26 24.20 -15.81
C GLN A 38 -0.64 24.45 -17.02
N ALA A 39 -0.12 24.31 -18.24
CA ALA A 39 -0.92 24.47 -19.46
C ALA A 39 -2.08 23.46 -19.55
N ARG A 40 -1.82 22.19 -19.20
CA ARG A 40 -2.85 21.15 -19.13
C ARG A 40 -3.91 21.46 -18.07
N LEU A 41 -3.49 21.90 -16.88
CA LEU A 41 -4.40 22.28 -15.82
C LEU A 41 -5.30 23.44 -16.26
N ASP A 42 -4.72 24.48 -16.84
CA ASP A 42 -5.45 25.66 -17.34
C ASP A 42 -6.49 25.27 -18.40
N MET A 43 -6.09 24.41 -19.35
CA MET A 43 -6.99 23.88 -20.37
C MET A 43 -8.17 23.10 -19.76
N ARG A 44 -7.88 22.18 -18.83
CA ARG A 44 -8.92 21.37 -18.17
C ARG A 44 -9.84 22.19 -17.27
N LEU A 45 -9.32 23.20 -16.57
CA LEU A 45 -10.14 24.13 -15.79
C LEU A 45 -11.08 24.97 -16.68
N ARG A 46 -10.62 25.40 -17.85
CA ARG A 46 -11.47 26.09 -18.84
C ARG A 46 -12.54 25.17 -19.42
N GLU A 47 -12.23 23.90 -19.66
CA GLU A 47 -13.21 22.88 -20.06
C GLU A 47 -14.25 22.64 -18.97
N LEU A 48 -13.81 22.42 -17.71
CA LEU A 48 -14.69 22.25 -16.57
C LEU A 48 -15.59 23.48 -16.37
N GLY A 49 -15.04 24.69 -16.47
CA GLY A 49 -15.81 25.93 -16.35
C GLY A 49 -16.87 26.08 -17.46
N ARG A 50 -16.59 25.62 -18.68
CA ARG A 50 -17.59 25.57 -19.76
C ARG A 50 -18.68 24.55 -19.46
N ALA A 51 -18.31 23.35 -19.02
CA ALA A 51 -19.26 22.29 -18.65
C ALA A 51 -20.14 22.71 -17.46
N ALA A 52 -19.57 23.38 -16.45
CA ALA A 52 -20.28 23.90 -15.29
C ALA A 52 -21.38 24.90 -15.70
N ARG A 53 -21.04 25.85 -16.57
CA ARG A 53 -22.01 26.85 -17.09
C ARG A 53 -23.11 26.21 -17.95
N ALA A 54 -22.78 25.16 -18.67
CA ALA A 54 -23.74 24.43 -19.51
C ALA A 54 -24.55 23.38 -18.71
N GLY A 55 -24.21 23.12 -17.45
CA GLY A 55 -24.83 22.05 -16.65
C GLY A 55 -24.48 20.64 -17.17
N THR A 56 -23.36 20.47 -17.86
CA THR A 56 -22.96 19.22 -18.52
C THR A 56 -21.74 18.57 -17.89
N ILE A 57 -21.49 18.78 -16.60
CA ILE A 57 -20.41 18.09 -15.89
C ILE A 57 -20.80 16.61 -15.76
N PRO A 58 -20.00 15.66 -16.28
CA PRO A 58 -20.32 14.25 -16.14
C PRO A 58 -20.23 13.80 -14.67
N GLY A 59 -21.31 13.26 -14.12
CA GLY A 59 -21.35 12.71 -12.75
C GLY A 59 -21.13 13.77 -11.67
N GLY A 60 -21.54 15.03 -11.90
CA GLY A 60 -21.44 16.07 -10.87
C GLY A 60 -22.05 17.41 -11.26
N SER A 61 -22.08 18.34 -10.32
CA SER A 61 -22.54 19.72 -10.50
C SER A 61 -21.68 20.68 -9.67
N ILE A 62 -21.72 21.98 -10.01
CA ILE A 62 -21.16 23.03 -9.17
C ILE A 62 -22.30 23.92 -8.71
N GLU A 63 -22.60 23.87 -7.42
CA GLU A 63 -23.70 24.61 -6.79
C GLU A 63 -23.12 25.53 -5.70
N ASN A 64 -23.40 26.82 -5.77
CA ASN A 64 -22.89 27.83 -4.82
C ASN A 64 -21.36 27.78 -4.61
N GLY A 65 -20.60 27.40 -5.64
CA GLY A 65 -19.13 27.27 -5.57
C GLY A 65 -18.64 25.96 -4.97
N VAL A 66 -19.53 25.01 -4.64
CA VAL A 66 -19.20 23.69 -4.14
C VAL A 66 -19.33 22.67 -5.27
N LEU A 67 -18.29 21.87 -5.47
CA LEU A 67 -18.30 20.75 -6.42
C LEU A 67 -18.98 19.54 -5.76
N HIS A 68 -20.14 19.16 -6.30
CA HIS A 68 -20.81 17.91 -5.98
C HIS A 68 -20.43 16.88 -7.02
N ILE A 69 -19.88 15.76 -6.58
CA ILE A 69 -19.58 14.61 -7.46
C ILE A 69 -20.52 13.50 -7.03
N GLU A 70 -21.27 12.97 -7.98
CA GLU A 70 -22.11 11.80 -7.77
C GLU A 70 -21.23 10.60 -7.43
N LYS A 71 -21.69 9.79 -6.48
CA LYS A 71 -21.01 8.55 -6.16
C LYS A 71 -21.03 7.67 -7.41
N LEU A 72 -19.88 7.12 -7.78
CA LEU A 72 -19.83 6.11 -8.83
C LEU A 72 -20.66 4.90 -8.38
N GLU A 73 -21.74 4.61 -9.07
CA GLU A 73 -22.51 3.40 -8.83
C GLU A 73 -21.71 2.19 -9.31
N ALA A 74 -21.73 1.12 -8.52
CA ALA A 74 -21.01 -0.10 -8.87
C ALA A 74 -21.67 -0.73 -10.10
N ALA A 75 -20.97 -0.73 -11.24
CA ALA A 75 -21.42 -1.36 -12.48
C ALA A 75 -21.09 -2.86 -12.50
N ALA A 76 -21.41 -3.58 -11.42
CA ALA A 76 -21.18 -5.02 -11.34
C ALA A 76 -22.17 -5.76 -12.27
N PRO A 77 -21.73 -6.79 -13.01
CA PRO A 77 -22.63 -7.62 -13.81
C PRO A 77 -23.70 -8.29 -12.95
N THR A 78 -24.92 -8.44 -13.49
CA THR A 78 -25.99 -9.20 -12.81
C THR A 78 -25.53 -10.63 -12.51
N GLY A 79 -25.68 -11.07 -11.26
CA GLY A 79 -25.25 -12.40 -10.80
C GLY A 79 -23.80 -12.49 -10.31
N ALA A 80 -23.03 -11.39 -10.29
CA ALA A 80 -21.68 -11.39 -9.75
C ALA A 80 -21.64 -11.76 -8.26
N GLU A 81 -22.62 -11.32 -7.47
CA GLU A 81 -22.71 -11.64 -6.05
C GLU A 81 -22.94 -13.13 -5.80
N ASP A 82 -23.82 -13.76 -6.59
CA ASP A 82 -24.08 -15.21 -6.51
C ASP A 82 -22.81 -16.02 -6.82
N LEU A 83 -22.08 -15.60 -7.86
CA LEU A 83 -20.81 -16.23 -8.21
C LEU A 83 -19.77 -16.07 -7.10
N VAL A 84 -19.66 -14.89 -6.49
CA VAL A 84 -18.76 -14.64 -5.36
C VAL A 84 -19.13 -15.57 -4.20
N LEU A 85 -20.40 -15.67 -3.84
CA LEU A 85 -20.87 -16.56 -2.78
C LEU A 85 -20.55 -18.03 -3.08
N ASP A 86 -20.75 -18.47 -4.32
CA ASP A 86 -20.46 -19.85 -4.73
C ASP A 86 -18.97 -20.16 -4.77
N LEU A 87 -18.11 -19.19 -5.09
CA LEU A 87 -16.67 -19.31 -4.95
C LEU A 87 -16.26 -19.39 -3.47
N TYR A 88 -16.81 -18.53 -2.61
CA TYR A 88 -16.53 -18.56 -1.16
C TYR A 88 -16.87 -19.92 -0.54
N LYS A 89 -17.99 -20.55 -0.94
CA LYS A 89 -18.38 -21.88 -0.46
C LYS A 89 -17.42 -23.00 -0.87
N GLN A 90 -16.65 -22.80 -1.95
CA GLN A 90 -15.67 -23.78 -2.42
C GLN A 90 -14.33 -23.69 -1.67
N ILE A 91 -14.08 -22.59 -0.96
CA ILE A 91 -12.85 -22.42 -0.18
C ILE A 91 -12.99 -23.21 1.13
N PRO A 92 -12.14 -24.22 1.36
CA PRO A 92 -12.19 -24.98 2.60
C PRO A 92 -11.76 -24.10 3.79
N PRO A 93 -12.25 -24.39 5.01
CA PRO A 93 -11.76 -23.73 6.21
C PRO A 93 -10.30 -24.14 6.46
N THR A 94 -9.37 -23.24 6.19
CA THR A 94 -7.93 -23.44 6.38
C THR A 94 -7.44 -22.65 7.59
N ARG A 95 -6.53 -23.24 8.38
CA ARG A 95 -5.89 -22.52 9.49
C ARG A 95 -5.00 -21.42 8.91
N ILE A 96 -5.07 -20.22 9.49
CA ILE A 96 -4.27 -19.08 9.01
C ILE A 96 -2.76 -19.39 9.00
N THR A 97 -2.28 -20.21 9.93
CA THR A 97 -0.87 -20.64 9.98
C THR A 97 -0.48 -21.53 8.80
N ASP A 98 -1.39 -22.40 8.34
CA ASP A 98 -1.15 -23.28 7.20
C ASP A 98 -1.13 -22.46 5.92
N LEU A 99 -2.03 -21.48 5.80
CA LEU A 99 -2.02 -20.52 4.69
C LEU A 99 -0.72 -19.71 4.65
N LEU A 100 -0.23 -19.23 5.79
CA LEU A 100 1.04 -18.49 5.86
C LEU A 100 2.24 -19.36 5.45
N LEU A 101 2.25 -20.64 5.81
CA LEU A 101 3.28 -21.59 5.37
C LEU A 101 3.22 -21.85 3.86
N GLU A 102 2.03 -21.93 3.28
CA GLU A 102 1.85 -22.07 1.84
C GLU A 102 2.34 -20.83 1.08
N VAL A 103 2.01 -19.63 1.57
CA VAL A 103 2.50 -18.36 1.02
C VAL A 103 4.02 -18.26 1.16
N ASP A 104 4.60 -18.68 2.28
CA ASP A 104 6.05 -18.73 2.45
C ASP A 104 6.70 -19.72 1.46
N ALA A 105 6.11 -20.89 1.25
CA ALA A 105 6.62 -21.85 0.26
C ALA A 105 6.60 -21.28 -1.17
N ALA A 106 5.61 -20.44 -1.50
CA ALA A 106 5.50 -19.82 -2.82
C ALA A 106 6.39 -18.58 -3.00
N THR A 107 6.60 -17.80 -1.94
CA THR A 107 7.24 -16.47 -2.03
C THR A 107 8.62 -16.39 -1.38
N GLY A 108 8.91 -17.28 -0.43
CA GLY A 108 10.11 -17.27 0.40
C GLY A 108 10.21 -16.07 1.35
N PHE A 109 9.09 -15.39 1.66
CA PHE A 109 9.13 -14.11 2.38
C PHE A 109 9.80 -14.19 3.76
N THR A 110 9.86 -15.38 4.38
CA THR A 110 10.59 -15.60 5.63
C THR A 110 12.09 -15.35 5.53
N GLU A 111 12.68 -15.46 4.34
CA GLU A 111 14.10 -15.17 4.11
C GLU A 111 14.47 -13.71 4.39
N ALA A 112 13.49 -12.81 4.41
CA ALA A 112 13.69 -11.41 4.78
C ALA A 112 14.01 -11.21 6.28
N PHE A 113 13.60 -12.17 7.13
CA PHE A 113 13.73 -12.13 8.59
C PHE A 113 15.00 -12.85 9.05
N THR A 114 16.12 -12.16 8.85
CA THR A 114 17.45 -12.64 9.22
C THR A 114 17.83 -12.22 10.63
N HIS A 115 18.62 -13.05 11.31
CA HIS A 115 19.16 -12.77 12.63
C HIS A 115 20.01 -11.49 12.62
N LEU A 116 19.67 -10.53 13.47
CA LEU A 116 20.24 -9.17 13.53
C LEU A 116 21.77 -9.13 13.50
N ARG A 117 22.43 -10.01 14.27
CA ARG A 117 23.90 -10.05 14.35
C ARG A 117 24.59 -10.85 13.23
N THR A 118 24.00 -11.93 12.75
CA THR A 118 24.71 -12.91 11.89
C THR A 118 24.21 -12.90 10.45
N GLY A 119 23.05 -12.30 10.19
CA GLY A 119 22.37 -12.36 8.89
C GLY A 119 21.83 -13.75 8.54
N ALA A 120 21.90 -14.72 9.46
CA ALA A 120 21.39 -16.07 9.21
C ALA A 120 19.84 -16.07 9.18
N PRO A 121 19.20 -16.88 8.32
CA PRO A 121 17.74 -16.99 8.32
C PRO A 121 17.23 -17.59 9.64
N CYS A 122 15.99 -17.27 10.00
CA CYS A 122 15.36 -17.88 11.15
C CYS A 122 15.17 -19.39 10.91
N ALA A 123 15.81 -20.23 11.74
CA ALA A 123 15.65 -21.69 11.63
C ALA A 123 14.25 -22.15 12.03
N ASP A 124 13.60 -21.43 12.95
CA ASP A 124 12.27 -21.72 13.45
C ASP A 124 11.21 -20.93 12.69
N ARG A 125 10.71 -21.52 11.60
CA ARG A 125 9.71 -20.91 10.73
C ARG A 125 8.35 -20.77 11.42
N ILE A 126 7.95 -21.75 12.22
CA ILE A 126 6.63 -21.74 12.89
C ILE A 126 6.60 -20.65 13.96
N GLY A 127 7.67 -20.55 14.77
CA GLY A 127 7.81 -19.47 15.74
C GLY A 127 7.82 -18.09 15.08
N LEU A 128 8.51 -17.94 13.95
CA LEU A 128 8.48 -16.70 13.17
C LEU A 128 7.07 -16.35 12.66
N MET A 129 6.32 -17.33 12.12
CA MET A 129 4.93 -17.11 11.69
C MET A 129 4.03 -16.67 12.84
N ASN A 130 4.18 -17.27 14.02
CA ASN A 130 3.41 -16.87 15.20
C ASN A 130 3.72 -15.42 15.62
N VAL A 131 4.98 -14.99 15.54
CA VAL A 131 5.38 -13.60 15.83
C VAL A 131 4.75 -12.64 14.81
N ILE A 132 4.93 -12.91 13.51
CA ILE A 132 4.38 -12.07 12.43
C ILE A 132 2.85 -11.98 12.53
N LEU A 133 2.18 -13.11 12.76
CA LEU A 133 0.74 -13.14 12.91
C LEU A 133 0.28 -12.35 14.14
N ALA A 134 0.99 -12.47 15.27
CA ALA A 134 0.63 -11.76 16.51
C ALA A 134 0.74 -10.25 16.37
N GLU A 135 1.75 -9.77 15.64
CA GLU A 135 1.92 -8.35 15.31
C GLU A 135 0.88 -7.90 14.27
N GLY A 136 0.67 -8.69 13.21
CA GLY A 136 -0.26 -8.36 12.13
C GLY A 136 -1.73 -8.26 12.56
N ILE A 137 -2.16 -9.05 13.55
CA ILE A 137 -3.53 -8.99 14.10
C ILE A 137 -3.62 -8.19 15.42
N ASN A 138 -2.55 -7.52 15.84
CA ASN A 138 -2.47 -6.77 17.10
C ASN A 138 -2.84 -7.59 18.35
N LEU A 139 -2.59 -8.91 18.34
CA LEU A 139 -2.89 -9.80 19.47
C LEU A 139 -1.83 -9.71 20.58
N GLY A 140 -0.57 -9.50 20.18
CA GLY A 140 0.59 -9.50 21.06
C GLY A 140 1.08 -10.91 21.42
N LEU A 141 2.38 -11.04 21.71
CA LEU A 141 3.06 -12.34 21.83
C LEU A 141 2.57 -13.22 22.99
N ARG A 142 2.10 -12.62 24.09
CA ARG A 142 1.64 -13.40 25.25
C ARG A 142 0.34 -14.14 24.96
N LYS A 143 -0.65 -13.43 24.42
CA LYS A 143 -1.91 -14.04 23.98
C LYS A 143 -1.70 -14.98 22.81
N MET A 144 -0.75 -14.69 21.93
CA MET A 144 -0.36 -15.62 20.88
C MET A 144 0.15 -16.93 21.51
N ALA A 145 1.09 -16.87 22.45
CA ALA A 145 1.60 -18.06 23.14
C ALA A 145 0.49 -18.89 23.81
N ASP A 146 -0.54 -18.26 24.36
CA ASP A 146 -1.70 -18.95 24.93
C ASP A 146 -2.60 -19.60 23.85
N ALA A 147 -2.59 -19.07 22.62
CA ALA A 147 -3.39 -19.55 21.49
C ALA A 147 -2.67 -20.62 20.64
N THR A 148 -1.34 -20.71 20.71
CA THR A 148 -0.55 -21.75 20.03
C THR A 148 -0.14 -22.86 21.00
N ASN A 149 -0.12 -24.10 20.51
CA ASN A 149 0.40 -25.25 21.27
C ASN A 149 1.88 -25.54 20.98
N THR A 150 2.58 -24.65 20.27
CA THR A 150 3.93 -24.90 19.73
C THR A 150 5.04 -24.13 20.44
N HIS A 151 4.75 -22.93 20.96
CA HIS A 151 5.76 -22.01 21.48
C HIS A 151 5.27 -21.29 22.72
N THR A 152 6.19 -21.10 23.67
CA THR A 152 5.98 -20.27 24.86
C THR A 152 6.24 -18.79 24.55
N PHE A 153 5.75 -17.91 25.42
CA PHE A 153 6.00 -16.47 25.31
C PHE A 153 7.49 -16.11 25.19
N TRP A 154 8.36 -16.80 25.94
CA TRP A 154 9.80 -16.52 25.97
C TRP A 154 10.53 -16.95 24.68
N GLU A 155 10.00 -17.96 23.98
CA GLU A 155 10.51 -18.35 22.67
C GLU A 155 10.10 -17.34 21.61
N LEU A 156 8.82 -16.93 21.60
CA LEU A 156 8.31 -15.94 20.65
C LEU A 156 9.00 -14.58 20.80
N ILE A 157 9.18 -14.08 22.02
CA ILE A 157 9.88 -12.80 22.24
C ILE A 157 11.35 -12.86 21.81
N ARG A 158 12.00 -14.03 21.93
CA ARG A 158 13.37 -14.22 21.46
C ARG A 158 13.42 -14.15 19.94
N ILE A 159 12.49 -14.80 19.24
CA ILE A 159 12.42 -14.77 17.78
C ILE A 159 12.17 -13.34 17.31
N GLY A 160 11.15 -12.67 17.85
CA GLY A 160 10.82 -11.29 17.51
C GLY A 160 12.01 -10.34 17.68
N ARG A 161 12.67 -10.38 18.84
CA ARG A 161 13.82 -9.49 19.12
C ARG A 161 15.03 -9.70 18.21
N TRP A 162 15.26 -10.91 17.73
CA TRP A 162 16.47 -11.21 16.97
C TRP A 162 16.25 -11.26 15.45
N HIS A 163 15.04 -11.46 14.97
CA HIS A 163 14.76 -11.67 13.54
C HIS A 163 13.75 -10.68 12.95
N VAL A 164 12.94 -10.00 13.77
CA VAL A 164 11.85 -9.14 13.31
C VAL A 164 12.22 -7.68 13.52
N GLU A 165 12.41 -6.97 12.39
CA GLU A 165 12.65 -5.53 12.35
C GLU A 165 11.83 -4.89 11.23
N GLY A 166 11.60 -3.58 11.30
CA GLY A 166 10.80 -2.84 10.32
C GLY A 166 11.28 -3.06 8.86
N GLU A 167 12.58 -3.01 8.62
CA GLU A 167 13.14 -3.26 7.28
C GLU A 167 12.90 -4.69 6.79
N ALA A 168 12.81 -5.67 7.70
CA ALA A 168 12.49 -7.05 7.34
C ALA A 168 11.05 -7.16 6.84
N TYR A 169 10.12 -6.41 7.45
CA TYR A 169 8.74 -6.32 6.98
C TYR A 169 8.64 -5.68 5.60
N ASP A 170 9.35 -4.58 5.35
CA ASP A 170 9.33 -3.92 4.04
C ASP A 170 9.85 -4.87 2.94
N ARG A 171 10.92 -5.61 3.22
CA ARG A 171 11.45 -6.62 2.28
C ARG A 171 10.49 -7.78 2.08
N ALA A 172 9.90 -8.31 3.16
CA ALA A 172 8.93 -9.40 3.09
C ALA A 172 7.69 -8.99 2.27
N LEU A 173 7.15 -7.79 2.53
CA LEU A 173 6.04 -7.22 1.79
C LEU A 173 6.40 -7.08 0.31
N ALA A 174 7.57 -6.55 -0.01
CA ALA A 174 8.03 -6.43 -1.39
C ALA A 174 8.17 -7.78 -2.11
N MET A 175 8.48 -8.86 -1.39
CA MET A 175 8.53 -10.23 -1.93
C MET A 175 7.13 -10.77 -2.21
N VAL A 176 6.19 -10.60 -1.28
CA VAL A 176 4.80 -11.03 -1.44
C VAL A 176 4.12 -10.25 -2.58
N VAL A 177 4.29 -8.93 -2.63
CA VAL A 177 3.74 -8.07 -3.68
C VAL A 177 4.27 -8.47 -5.07
N GLU A 178 5.57 -8.74 -5.19
CA GLU A 178 6.16 -9.18 -6.47
C GLU A 178 5.58 -10.54 -6.91
N ALA A 179 5.41 -11.47 -5.98
CA ALA A 179 4.81 -12.77 -6.27
C ALA A 179 3.34 -12.64 -6.70
N GLN A 180 2.56 -11.79 -6.02
CA GLN A 180 1.18 -11.50 -6.38
C GLN A 180 1.08 -10.87 -7.78
N ALA A 181 1.95 -9.90 -8.08
CA ALA A 181 2.00 -9.24 -9.38
C ALA A 181 2.38 -10.19 -10.53
N ALA A 182 3.09 -11.29 -10.24
CA ALA A 182 3.44 -12.32 -11.21
C ALA A 182 2.30 -13.30 -11.52
N LEU A 183 1.22 -13.32 -10.72
CA LEU A 183 0.09 -14.21 -10.96
C LEU A 183 -0.64 -13.85 -12.25
N PRO A 184 -1.10 -14.84 -13.07
CA PRO A 184 -1.86 -14.56 -14.28
C PRO A 184 -3.11 -13.71 -14.02
N MET A 185 -3.73 -13.88 -12.85
CA MET A 185 -4.93 -13.14 -12.45
C MET A 185 -4.67 -11.63 -12.27
N ALA A 186 -3.46 -11.23 -11.85
CA ALA A 186 -3.12 -9.82 -11.63
C ALA A 186 -3.31 -8.97 -12.91
N ARG A 187 -3.18 -9.60 -14.09
CA ARG A 187 -3.37 -8.95 -15.40
C ARG A 187 -4.80 -8.47 -15.64
N PHE A 188 -5.80 -9.03 -14.96
CA PHE A 188 -7.19 -8.58 -15.07
C PHE A 188 -7.49 -7.32 -14.24
N TRP A 189 -6.67 -7.03 -13.23
CA TRP A 189 -6.84 -5.89 -12.33
C TRP A 189 -6.15 -4.62 -12.82
N GLY A 190 -5.14 -4.76 -13.67
CA GLY A 190 -4.51 -3.65 -14.39
C GLY A 190 -3.01 -3.89 -14.62
N MET A 191 -2.36 -2.93 -15.28
CA MET A 191 -0.96 -3.05 -15.68
C MET A 191 0.00 -2.31 -14.73
N GLY A 192 -0.49 -1.84 -13.57
CA GLY A 192 0.29 -1.02 -12.64
C GLY A 192 0.52 0.40 -13.14
N THR A 193 -0.37 0.86 -14.01
CA THR A 193 -0.31 2.20 -14.63
C THR A 193 -1.07 3.24 -13.83
N SER A 194 -1.99 2.80 -12.97
CA SER A 194 -2.69 3.66 -12.03
C SER A 194 -2.46 3.21 -10.59
N ALA A 195 -2.39 4.18 -9.70
CA ALA A 195 -2.42 3.97 -8.27
C ALA A 195 -3.45 4.90 -7.66
N SER A 196 -4.27 4.38 -6.76
CA SER A 196 -5.13 5.18 -5.90
C SER A 196 -4.34 5.59 -4.68
N SER A 197 -4.47 6.85 -4.26
CA SER A 197 -3.96 7.31 -2.98
C SER A 197 -5.10 7.85 -2.15
N ASP A 198 -5.29 7.30 -0.96
CA ASP A 198 -6.20 7.88 0.02
C ASP A 198 -5.39 8.66 1.06
N GLY A 199 -5.92 9.82 1.45
CA GLY A 199 -5.29 10.71 2.40
C GLY A 199 -6.11 10.77 3.67
N GLN A 200 -5.70 10.02 4.69
CA GLN A 200 -6.34 10.03 6.00
C GLN A 200 -5.73 11.11 6.89
N PHE A 201 -6.59 11.90 7.54
CA PHE A 201 -6.18 12.95 8.47
C PHE A 201 -6.51 12.52 9.90
N PHE A 202 -5.48 12.34 10.72
CA PHE A 202 -5.60 12.03 12.14
C PHE A 202 -5.46 13.32 12.94
N VAL A 203 -6.52 13.71 13.65
CA VAL A 203 -6.54 14.91 14.50
C VAL A 203 -5.63 14.65 15.71
N ALA A 204 -4.68 15.55 15.97
CA ALA A 204 -3.85 15.51 17.16
C ALA A 204 -4.44 16.45 18.22
N THR A 205 -4.53 15.98 19.47
CA THR A 205 -5.11 16.73 20.60
C THR A 205 -4.18 17.77 21.21
N GLU A 206 -2.92 17.85 20.78
CA GLU A 206 -1.96 18.83 21.30
C GLU A 206 -1.29 19.63 20.17
N GLN A 207 -1.08 20.93 20.43
CA GLN A 207 -0.25 21.80 19.61
C GLN A 207 1.22 21.40 19.81
N GLY A 208 1.68 20.39 19.09
CA GLY A 208 3.08 20.02 19.02
C GLY A 208 3.88 21.07 18.23
N GLU A 209 5.08 21.37 18.70
CA GLU A 209 6.05 22.40 18.26
C GLU A 209 6.47 22.38 16.77
N ALA A 210 5.89 21.49 15.95
CA ALA A 210 6.26 21.33 14.55
C ALA A 210 5.23 21.96 13.61
N MET A 211 5.61 23.14 13.11
CA MET A 211 5.33 23.68 11.78
C MET A 211 3.97 24.35 11.52
N ASN A 212 4.08 25.67 11.22
CA ASN A 212 3.15 26.54 10.48
C ASN A 212 2.81 26.00 9.08
N LEU A 213 2.33 24.76 8.96
CA LEU A 213 1.82 24.20 7.71
C LEU A 213 0.30 24.35 7.71
N VAL A 214 -0.17 25.45 7.10
CA VAL A 214 -1.59 25.64 6.82
C VAL A 214 -2.03 24.54 5.86
N ASN A 215 -2.88 23.63 6.33
CA ASN A 215 -3.49 22.62 5.47
C ASN A 215 -4.63 23.28 4.68
N ALA A 216 -4.55 23.30 3.35
CA ALA A 216 -5.56 23.96 2.51
C ALA A 216 -7.00 23.41 2.70
N LYS A 217 -7.16 22.20 3.25
CA LYS A 217 -8.47 21.57 3.52
C LYS A 217 -8.91 21.67 4.99
N TYR A 218 -7.97 21.60 5.93
CA TYR A 218 -8.25 21.51 7.38
C TYR A 218 -7.76 22.74 8.19
N GLY A 219 -7.24 23.75 7.51
CA GLY A 219 -6.77 24.99 8.11
C GLY A 219 -5.62 24.76 9.09
N ASN A 220 -5.79 25.26 10.31
CA ASN A 220 -4.78 25.25 11.37
C ASN A 220 -5.04 24.16 12.44
N THR A 221 -5.96 23.22 12.17
CA THR A 221 -6.23 22.11 13.09
C THR A 221 -5.01 21.18 13.12
N PRO A 222 -4.39 20.94 14.28
CA PRO A 222 -3.23 20.06 14.38
C PRO A 222 -3.60 18.64 13.99
N GLY A 223 -2.81 18.00 13.14
CA GLY A 223 -3.03 16.61 12.77
C GLY A 223 -2.01 16.06 11.77
N LEU A 224 -1.88 14.74 11.77
CA LEU A 224 -1.03 14.01 10.85
C LEU A 224 -1.84 13.61 9.61
N LYS A 225 -1.30 13.86 8.42
CA LYS A 225 -1.87 13.31 7.19
C LYS A 225 -1.04 12.12 6.73
N ALA A 226 -1.63 10.93 6.80
CA ALA A 226 -1.06 9.73 6.23
C ALA A 226 -1.64 9.52 4.83
N TYR A 227 -0.77 9.19 3.87
CA TYR A 227 -1.20 8.76 2.54
C TYR A 227 -1.02 7.26 2.46
N SER A 228 -2.10 6.54 2.18
CA SER A 228 -2.03 5.14 1.74
C SER A 228 -2.02 5.14 0.21
N HIS A 229 -1.29 4.20 -0.38
CA HIS A 229 -1.21 4.02 -1.83
C HIS A 229 -1.54 2.57 -2.17
N VAL A 230 -2.44 2.37 -3.12
CA VAL A 230 -2.79 1.05 -3.65
C VAL A 230 -2.63 1.10 -5.17
N SER A 231 -1.82 0.21 -5.74
CA SER A 231 -1.65 0.09 -7.18
C SER A 231 -2.56 -0.99 -7.76
N GLU A 232 -3.01 -0.83 -9.00
CA GLU A 232 -3.88 -1.77 -9.72
C GLU A 232 -3.55 -3.27 -9.55
N PRO A 233 -2.29 -3.74 -9.66
CA PRO A 233 -1.99 -5.18 -9.59
C PRO A 233 -2.12 -5.76 -8.18
N ILE A 234 -2.29 -4.90 -7.16
CA ILE A 234 -2.34 -5.26 -5.73
C ILE A 234 -3.79 -5.17 -5.20
N CYS A 235 -4.76 -4.72 -6.01
CA CYS A 235 -6.17 -4.83 -5.68
C CYS A 235 -6.61 -6.29 -5.78
N ALA A 236 -6.44 -7.05 -4.70
CA ALA A 236 -7.06 -8.35 -4.48
C ALA A 236 -7.83 -8.33 -3.17
#